data_AF-A0A126ZBF7-F1
#
_entry.id   AF-A0A126ZBF7-F1
#
_cell.length_a   1.000
_cell.length_b   1.000
_cell.length_c   1.000
_cell.angle_alpha   90.00
_cell.angle_beta   90.00
_cell.angle_gamma   90.00
#
_symmetry.space_group_name_H-M   'P 1'
#
loop_
_entity.id
_entity.type
_entity.pdbx_description
1 polymer ?
#
loop_
_entity_poly.entity_id
_entity_poly.type
_entity_poly.pdbx_seq_one_letter_code
_entity_poly.pdbx_strand_id
1 'polypeptide(L)'
;MNTSKIIAAAALSLLAVAGVAQAETYDGVLTVHSTLSRSEVASQGVVAARSENVAATAYGQGVQPQLLASAPRATIRAEAVAAAHDPLWNLDRKAFVNSTIPSQYKRTHMSFTRQAAL
;
A
#
# COMPACT_ATOMS: atom_id res chain seq x y z
N MET A 1 -15.32 23.46 67.49
CA MET A 1 -15.80 22.74 66.28
C MET A 1 -16.82 21.72 66.74
N ASN A 2 -18.05 21.76 66.22
CA ASN A 2 -19.16 20.99 66.80
C ASN A 2 -19.15 19.54 66.29
N THR A 3 -19.51 18.58 67.14
CA THR A 3 -19.50 17.14 66.89
C THR A 3 -20.22 16.76 65.58
N SER A 4 -21.30 17.47 65.24
CA SER A 4 -22.05 17.28 63.99
C SER A 4 -21.21 17.48 62.72
N LYS A 5 -20.24 18.41 62.73
CA LYS A 5 -19.35 18.65 61.58
C LYS A 5 -18.33 17.53 61.42
N ILE A 6 -17.87 16.95 62.53
CA ILE A 6 -16.96 15.81 62.53
C ILE A 6 -17.68 14.57 62.01
N ILE A 7 -18.92 14.34 62.45
CA ILE A 7 -19.75 13.23 61.96
C ILE A 7 -20.06 13.39 60.47
N ALA A 8 -20.40 14.59 60.01
CA ALA A 8 -20.66 14.85 58.59
C ALA A 8 -19.41 14.61 57.72
N ALA A 9 -18.24 15.07 58.17
CA ALA A 9 -16.98 14.84 57.47
C ALA A 9 -16.59 13.35 57.45
N ALA A 10 -16.82 12.63 58.56
CA ALA A 10 -16.60 11.18 58.65
C ALA A 10 -17.56 10.42 57.72
N ALA A 11 -18.85 10.79 57.69
CA ALA A 11 -19.82 10.19 56.80
C ALA A 11 -19.47 10.42 55.32
N LEU A 12 -19.06 11.64 54.96
CA LEU A 12 -18.68 11.99 53.59
C LEU A 12 -17.39 11.27 53.15
N SER A 13 -16.41 11.13 54.05
CA SER A 13 -15.16 10.40 53.77
C SER A 13 -15.38 8.89 53.66
N LEU A 14 -16.28 8.31 54.44
CA LEU A 14 -16.70 6.91 54.30
C LEU A 14 -17.44 6.65 52.98
N LEU A 15 -18.31 7.58 52.55
CA LEU A 15 -19.01 7.49 51.27
C LEU A 15 -18.07 7.62 50.07
N ALA A 16 -17.07 8.51 50.17
CA ALA A 16 -16.06 8.72 49.14
C ALA A 16 -15.18 7.47 48.93
N VAL A 17 -14.87 6.70 49.98
CA VAL A 17 -14.13 5.43 49.87
C VAL A 17 -14.99 4.33 49.23
N ALA A 18 -16.30 4.32 49.47
CA ALA A 18 -17.21 3.37 48.86
C ALA A 18 -17.43 3.59 47.34
N GLY A 19 -17.14 4.80 46.83
CA GLY A 19 -17.35 5.17 45.43
C GLY A 19 -16.16 4.93 44.48
N VAL A 20 -14.96 4.62 44.99
CA VAL A 20 -13.70 4.61 44.19
C VAL A 20 -13.24 3.19 43.79
N ALA A 21 -14.02 2.15 44.09
CA ALA A 21 -13.71 0.78 43.68
C ALA A 21 -14.61 0.31 42.54
N GLN A 22 -14.60 1.01 41.40
CA GLN A 22 -15.03 0.44 40.12
C GLN A 22 -13.78 -0.06 39.41
N ALA A 23 -13.16 -1.13 39.95
CA ALA A 23 -12.22 -1.91 39.15
C ALA A 23 -13.01 -2.53 38.01
N GLU A 24 -12.50 -2.47 36.78
CA GLU A 24 -13.12 -3.21 35.67
C GLU A 24 -13.20 -4.68 36.09
N THR A 25 -14.43 -5.18 36.26
CA THR A 25 -14.66 -6.58 36.61
C THR A 25 -14.11 -7.41 35.46
N TYR A 26 -13.06 -8.17 35.71
CA TYR A 26 -12.58 -9.14 34.75
C TYR A 26 -13.63 -10.25 34.65
N ASP A 27 -14.41 -10.25 33.56
CA ASP A 27 -15.48 -11.23 33.27
C ASP A 27 -14.95 -12.65 32.98
N GLY A 28 -13.65 -12.89 33.14
CA GLY A 28 -13.02 -14.16 32.82
C GLY A 28 -12.92 -14.40 31.31
N VAL A 29 -12.75 -15.67 30.94
CA VAL A 29 -12.78 -16.08 29.54
C VAL A 29 -14.24 -16.12 29.10
N LEU A 30 -14.68 -15.10 28.35
CA LEU A 30 -16.01 -15.07 27.74
C LEU A 30 -16.16 -16.28 26.79
N THR A 31 -17.09 -17.17 27.14
CA THR A 31 -17.47 -18.28 26.28
C THR A 31 -18.47 -17.79 25.24
N VAL A 32 -18.04 -17.77 23.97
CA VAL A 32 -18.93 -17.43 22.86
C VAL A 32 -19.81 -18.64 22.56
N HIS A 33 -21.10 -18.52 22.86
CA HIS A 33 -22.09 -19.50 22.42
C HIS A 33 -22.53 -19.14 21.00
N SER A 34 -22.11 -19.94 20.03
CA SER A 34 -22.58 -19.80 18.64
C SER A 34 -24.07 -20.13 18.57
N THR A 35 -24.85 -19.24 17.94
CA THR A 35 -26.30 -19.45 17.71
C THR A 35 -26.58 -20.49 16.63
N LEU A 36 -25.58 -20.84 15.82
CA LEU A 36 -25.68 -21.80 14.71
C LEU A 36 -24.67 -22.93 14.90
N SER A 37 -25.07 -24.13 14.50
CA SER A 37 -24.19 -25.30 14.40
C SER A 37 -23.22 -25.17 13.21
N ARG A 38 -22.12 -25.93 13.25
CA ARG A 38 -21.14 -25.96 12.15
C ARG A 38 -21.77 -26.42 10.83
N SER A 39 -22.73 -27.33 10.88
CA SER A 39 -23.46 -27.81 9.70
C SER A 39 -24.33 -26.72 9.08
N GLU A 40 -24.98 -25.90 9.90
CA GLU A 40 -25.79 -24.77 9.42
C GLU A 40 -24.93 -23.67 8.80
N VAL A 41 -23.78 -23.37 9.40
CA VAL A 41 -22.81 -22.42 8.80
C VAL A 41 -22.26 -22.96 7.48
N ALA A 42 -21.97 -24.25 7.41
CA ALA A 42 -21.50 -24.89 6.17
C ALA A 42 -22.55 -24.83 5.05
N SER A 43 -23.83 -25.08 5.36
CA SER A 43 -24.90 -25.00 4.37
C SER A 43 -25.12 -23.56 3.88
N GLN A 44 -25.10 -22.58 4.79
CA GLN A 44 -25.17 -21.15 4.45
C GLN A 44 -23.96 -20.70 3.61
N GLY A 45 -22.77 -21.21 3.92
CA GLY A 45 -21.55 -20.93 3.17
C GLY A 45 -21.61 -21.42 1.72
N VAL A 46 -22.19 -22.60 1.48
CA VAL A 46 -22.40 -23.12 0.11
C VAL A 46 -23.40 -22.24 -0.66
N VAL A 47 -24.46 -21.77 -0.02
CA VAL A 47 -25.43 -20.86 -0.63
C VAL A 47 -24.77 -19.53 -0.98
N ALA A 48 -24.01 -18.94 -0.05
CA ALA A 48 -23.31 -17.67 -0.26
C ALA A 48 -22.22 -17.78 -1.35
N ALA A 49 -21.48 -18.89 -1.42
CA ALA A 49 -20.49 -19.11 -2.46
C ALA A 49 -21.09 -19.23 -3.87
N ARG A 50 -22.36 -19.65 -3.95
CA ARG A 50 -23.11 -19.78 -5.21
C ARG A 50 -24.00 -18.58 -5.51
N SER A 51 -24.17 -17.65 -4.58
CA SER A 51 -24.94 -16.44 -4.81
C SER A 51 -24.17 -15.48 -5.72
N GLU A 52 -24.87 -14.49 -6.22
CA GLU A 52 -24.26 -13.43 -7.02
C GLU A 52 -23.13 -12.75 -6.25
N ASN A 53 -21.96 -12.61 -6.91
CA ASN A 53 -20.82 -11.93 -6.32
C ASN A 53 -21.04 -10.41 -6.42
N VAL A 54 -21.60 -9.83 -5.37
CA VAL A 54 -21.94 -8.39 -5.28
C VAL A 54 -20.71 -7.47 -5.43
N ALA A 55 -19.51 -7.99 -5.17
CA ALA A 55 -18.24 -7.25 -5.31
C ALA A 55 -17.53 -7.53 -6.65
N ALA A 56 -18.03 -8.43 -7.49
CA ALA A 56 -17.46 -8.68 -8.80
C ALA A 56 -17.83 -7.54 -9.75
N THR A 57 -17.00 -6.50 -9.77
CA THR A 57 -17.08 -5.39 -10.73
C THR A 57 -16.93 -5.85 -12.19
N ALA A 58 -16.43 -7.07 -12.40
CA ALA A 58 -16.30 -7.70 -13.72
C ALA A 58 -17.52 -8.54 -14.14
N TYR A 59 -18.47 -8.84 -13.23
CA TYR A 59 -19.65 -9.62 -13.58
C TYR A 59 -20.55 -8.79 -14.50
N GLY A 60 -20.80 -9.27 -15.72
CA GLY A 60 -21.56 -8.52 -16.74
C GLY A 60 -20.74 -7.56 -17.60
N GLN A 61 -19.42 -7.42 -17.39
CA GLN A 61 -18.56 -6.55 -18.22
C GLN A 61 -18.24 -7.13 -19.62
N GLY A 62 -18.80 -8.30 -19.96
CA GLY A 62 -18.53 -8.98 -21.23
C GLY A 62 -17.06 -9.35 -21.42
N VAL A 63 -16.71 -9.76 -22.64
CA VAL A 63 -15.30 -9.97 -23.03
C VAL A 63 -14.63 -8.61 -23.07
N GLN A 64 -13.67 -8.38 -22.17
CA GLN A 64 -12.86 -7.17 -22.20
C GLN A 64 -12.11 -7.09 -23.55
N PRO A 65 -12.06 -5.91 -24.20
CA PRO A 65 -11.38 -5.77 -25.46
C PRO A 65 -9.91 -6.19 -25.31
N GLN A 66 -9.43 -6.97 -26.28
CA GLN A 66 -8.02 -7.35 -26.31
C GLN A 66 -7.17 -6.08 -26.43
N LEU A 67 -6.20 -5.93 -25.51
CA LEU A 67 -5.24 -4.84 -25.61
C LEU A 67 -4.39 -5.04 -26.86
N LEU A 68 -4.71 -4.31 -27.92
CA LEU A 68 -3.93 -4.30 -29.15
C LEU A 68 -2.63 -3.55 -28.87
N ALA A 69 -1.49 -4.23 -29.04
CA ALA A 69 -0.20 -3.56 -28.99
C ALA A 69 -0.12 -2.52 -30.11
N SER A 70 0.36 -1.31 -29.79
CA SER A 70 0.51 -0.20 -30.75
C SER A 70 1.49 -0.54 -31.91
N ALA A 71 2.42 -1.46 -31.67
CA ALA A 71 3.39 -1.91 -32.67
C ALA A 71 3.77 -3.39 -32.48
N PRO A 72 4.27 -4.07 -33.54
CA PRO A 72 4.81 -5.42 -33.44
C PRO A 72 5.96 -5.51 -32.43
N ARG A 73 6.04 -6.62 -31.69
CA ARG A 73 7.12 -6.86 -30.70
C ARG A 73 8.52 -6.78 -31.31
N ALA A 74 8.67 -7.17 -32.59
CA ALA A 74 9.94 -7.09 -33.30
C ALA A 74 10.41 -5.64 -33.46
N THR A 75 9.50 -4.72 -33.80
CA THR A 75 9.78 -3.29 -33.94
C THR A 75 10.22 -2.69 -32.61
N ILE A 76 9.47 -2.94 -31.54
CA ILE A 76 9.81 -2.47 -30.18
C ILE A 76 11.18 -2.99 -29.74
N ARG A 77 11.50 -4.26 -30.04
CA ARG A 77 12.82 -4.83 -29.72
C ARG A 77 13.94 -4.14 -30.50
N ALA A 78 13.74 -3.90 -31.80
CA ALA A 78 14.74 -3.24 -32.64
C ALA A 78 15.01 -1.80 -32.18
N GLU A 79 13.97 -1.05 -31.85
CA GLU A 79 14.07 0.31 -31.30
C GLU A 79 14.79 0.32 -29.95
N ALA A 80 14.45 -0.60 -29.05
CA ALA A 80 15.12 -0.72 -27.75
C ALA A 80 16.61 -1.04 -27.87
N VAL A 81 16.99 -1.94 -28.80
CA VAL A 81 18.41 -2.25 -29.05
C VAL A 81 19.14 -1.05 -29.65
N ALA A 82 18.52 -0.31 -30.57
CA ALA A 82 19.11 0.89 -31.14
C ALA A 82 19.33 1.98 -30.07
N ALA A 83 18.35 2.21 -29.20
CA ALA A 83 18.47 3.14 -28.09
C ALA A 83 19.54 2.72 -27.07
N ALA A 84 19.65 1.42 -26.77
CA ALA A 84 20.68 0.90 -25.86
C ALA A 84 22.11 1.05 -26.41
N HIS A 85 22.25 1.13 -27.74
CA HIS A 85 23.54 1.35 -28.41
C HIS A 85 23.79 2.82 -28.76
N ASP A 86 22.99 3.77 -28.28
CA ASP A 86 23.22 5.20 -28.54
C ASP A 86 24.50 5.69 -27.83
N PRO A 87 25.56 6.06 -28.58
CA PRO A 87 26.82 6.54 -27.98
C PRO A 87 26.66 7.92 -27.30
N LEU A 88 25.53 8.59 -27.49
CA LEU A 88 25.25 9.92 -26.93
C LEU A 88 24.47 9.87 -25.61
N TRP A 89 24.08 8.68 -25.13
CA TRP A 89 23.19 8.52 -23.97
C TRP A 89 23.68 9.23 -22.70
N ASN A 90 24.99 9.32 -22.51
CA ASN A 90 25.64 9.94 -21.36
C ASN A 90 26.09 11.40 -21.62
N LEU A 91 25.81 11.97 -22.79
CA LEU A 91 26.27 13.30 -23.16
C LEU A 91 25.15 14.34 -23.00
N ASP A 92 25.36 15.31 -22.12
CA ASP A 92 24.53 16.51 -22.13
C ASP A 92 24.96 17.43 -23.27
N ARG A 93 24.04 17.70 -24.19
CA ARG A 93 24.25 18.60 -25.32
C ARG A 93 24.68 20.01 -24.87
N LYS A 94 24.23 20.46 -23.69
CA LYS A 94 24.54 21.78 -23.13
C LYS A 94 26.01 21.94 -22.72
N ALA A 95 26.75 20.85 -22.55
CA ALA A 95 28.17 20.88 -22.25
C ALA A 95 29.02 21.31 -23.47
N PHE A 96 28.43 21.36 -24.67
CA PHE A 96 29.12 21.72 -25.90
C PHE A 96 28.77 23.14 -26.37
N VAL A 97 29.72 23.78 -27.05
CA VAL A 97 29.52 25.10 -27.66
C VAL A 97 28.31 25.05 -28.60
N ASN A 98 27.45 26.08 -28.54
CA ASN A 98 26.21 26.17 -29.30
C ASN A 98 25.27 24.97 -29.12
N SER A 99 25.37 24.23 -28.01
CA SER A 99 24.60 23.02 -27.77
C SER A 99 24.65 22.04 -28.95
N THR A 100 25.83 21.85 -29.55
CA THR A 100 25.99 20.95 -30.70
C THR A 100 27.04 19.90 -30.39
N ILE A 101 26.62 18.64 -30.30
CA ILE A 101 27.55 17.53 -30.04
C ILE A 101 28.38 17.28 -31.31
N PRO A 102 29.73 17.35 -31.23
CA PRO A 102 30.60 17.09 -32.37
C PRO A 102 30.41 15.68 -32.94
N SER A 103 30.57 15.52 -34.25
CA SER A 103 30.34 14.26 -34.96
C SER A 103 31.24 13.12 -34.52
N GLN A 104 32.39 13.41 -33.89
CA GLN A 104 33.27 12.37 -33.35
C GLN A 104 32.60 11.57 -32.22
N TYR A 105 31.64 12.18 -31.51
CA TYR A 105 30.89 11.54 -30.43
C TYR A 105 29.79 10.59 -30.89
N LYS A 106 29.45 10.60 -32.17
CA LYS A 106 28.46 9.69 -32.76
C LYS A 106 29.06 8.32 -33.13
N ARG A 107 30.36 8.12 -32.91
CA ARG A 107 31.06 6.87 -33.24
C ARG A 107 31.04 5.92 -32.05
N THR A 108 30.72 4.65 -32.30
CA THR A 108 30.60 3.57 -31.29
C THR A 108 31.87 3.35 -30.46
N HIS A 109 33.04 3.73 -30.98
CA HIS A 109 34.32 3.61 -30.29
C HIS A 109 34.99 4.98 -30.17
N MET A 110 34.74 5.67 -29.07
CA MET A 110 35.54 6.83 -28.67
C MET A 110 36.59 6.41 -27.66
N SER A 111 37.86 6.54 -28.03
CA SER A 111 38.94 6.53 -27.05
C SER A 111 38.99 7.91 -26.39
N PHE A 112 38.52 8.03 -25.16
CA PHE A 112 38.79 9.19 -24.33
C PHE A 112 40.25 9.12 -23.88
N THR A 113 41.17 9.70 -24.64
CA THR A 113 42.49 10.04 -24.09
C THR A 113 42.25 11.10 -23.03
N ARG A 114 42.22 10.67 -21.76
CA ARG A 114 42.20 11.54 -20.59
C ARG A 114 43.52 12.32 -20.57
N GLN A 115 43.60 13.43 -21.29
CA GLN A 115 44.61 14.44 -21.00
C GLN A 115 44.22 15.06 -19.67
N ALA A 116 44.78 14.53 -18.60
CA ALA A 116 44.83 15.22 -17.32
C ALA A 116 45.58 16.54 -17.56
N ALA A 117 44.86 17.65 -17.51
CA ALA A 117 45.48 18.97 -17.53
C ALA A 117 46.17 19.21 -16.18
N LEU A 118 47.39 19.78 -16.28
CA LEU A 118 48.20 20.33 -15.20
C LEU A 118 47.49 21.46 -14.46
#